data_AF-A0A3N7FJ35-F1
#
_entry.id   AF-A0A3N7FJ35-F1
#
_cell.length_a   1.000
_cell.length_b   1.000
_cell.length_c   1.000
_cell.angle_alpha   90.00
_cell.angle_beta   90.00
_cell.angle_gamma   90.00
#
_symmetry.space_group_name_H-M   'P 1'
#
loop_
_entity.id
_entity.type
_entity.pdbx_description
1 polymer ?
#
loop_
_entity_poly.entity_id
_entity_poly.type
_entity_poly.pdbx_seq_one_letter_code
_entity_poly.pdbx_strand_id
1 'polypeptide(L)'
;MTSNPALPLDMPIPNGDQLKASRVAAGLSQAQAAELMGYPLQTGSRGGVQSRTWQALESMSDERNMQGPVYAMFLLLTGQHPGYVLTPRTPDAG
;
A
#
# COMPACT_ATOMS: atom_id res chain seq x y z
N MET A 1 -25.54 -24.93 1.69
CA MET A 1 -24.65 -23.80 1.36
C MET A 1 -24.03 -23.33 2.67
N THR A 2 -22.83 -23.82 3.01
CA THR A 2 -22.08 -23.31 4.16
C THR A 2 -21.35 -22.04 3.71
N SER A 3 -21.83 -20.86 4.12
CA SER A 3 -21.09 -19.61 3.90
C SER A 3 -19.72 -19.73 4.55
N ASN A 4 -18.65 -19.63 3.75
CA ASN A 4 -17.31 -19.49 4.30
C ASN A 4 -17.29 -18.19 5.12
N PRO A 5 -16.96 -18.20 6.42
CA PRO A 5 -16.92 -16.97 7.20
C PRO A 5 -15.91 -16.01 6.57
N ALA A 6 -16.32 -14.76 6.36
CA ALA A 6 -15.42 -13.73 5.84
C ALA A 6 -14.22 -13.57 6.78
N LEU A 7 -13.02 -13.60 6.23
CA LEU A 7 -11.79 -13.38 6.99
C LEU A 7 -11.76 -11.90 7.45
N PRO A 8 -11.77 -11.60 8.75
CA PRO A 8 -11.68 -10.22 9.22
C PRO A 8 -10.24 -9.71 9.00
N LEU A 9 -10.07 -8.86 7.99
CA LEU A 9 -8.83 -8.10 7.76
C LEU A 9 -8.91 -6.78 8.50
N ASP A 10 -7.89 -6.46 9.30
CA ASP A 10 -7.72 -5.11 9.83
C ASP A 10 -7.35 -4.18 8.66
N MET A 11 -8.11 -3.09 8.50
CA MET A 11 -8.01 -2.18 7.36
C MET A 11 -7.93 -0.73 7.85
N PRO A 12 -6.89 -0.37 8.61
CA PRO A 12 -6.77 0.96 9.19
C PRO A 12 -6.55 2.00 8.10
N ILE A 13 -7.13 3.19 8.28
CA ILE A 13 -6.85 4.35 7.44
C ILE A 13 -5.61 5.05 8.03
N PRO A 14 -4.47 5.07 7.33
CA PRO A 14 -3.27 5.75 7.82
C PRO A 14 -3.40 7.26 7.65
N ASN A 15 -2.79 8.02 8.54
CA ASN A 15 -2.40 9.40 8.23
C ASN A 15 -1.11 9.43 7.38
N GLY A 16 -0.72 10.63 6.91
CA GLY A 16 0.45 10.79 6.05
C GLY A 16 1.76 10.30 6.68
N ASP A 17 1.97 10.56 7.97
CA ASP A 17 3.17 10.11 8.69
C ASP A 17 3.24 8.57 8.84
N GLN A 18 2.11 7.93 9.11
CA GLN A 18 2.00 6.47 9.20
C GLN A 18 2.26 5.81 7.84
N LEU A 19 1.66 6.32 6.77
CA LEU A 19 1.92 5.83 5.41
C LEU A 19 3.39 5.97 5.04
N LYS A 20 3.98 7.14 5.33
CA LYS A 20 5.39 7.41 5.11
C LYS A 20 6.29 6.46 5.90
N ALA A 21 5.99 6.22 7.17
CA ALA A 21 6.74 5.32 8.02
C ALA A 21 6.74 3.89 7.47
N SER A 22 5.56 3.35 7.11
CA SER A 22 5.45 2.02 6.49
C SER A 22 6.14 1.94 5.14
N ARG A 23 6.12 3.00 4.32
CA ARG A 23 6.88 3.03 3.07
C ARG A 23 8.38 2.96 3.30
N VAL A 24 8.89 3.77 4.25
CA VAL A 24 10.32 3.79 4.57
C VAL A 24 10.77 2.45 5.17
N ALA A 25 9.96 1.85 6.04
CA ALA A 25 10.22 0.52 6.60
C ALA A 25 10.25 -0.58 5.52
N ALA A 26 9.47 -0.46 4.45
CA ALA A 26 9.57 -1.33 3.27
C ALA A 26 10.80 -1.06 2.38
N GLY A 27 11.60 -0.04 2.68
CA GLY A 27 12.76 0.35 1.86
C GLY A 27 12.39 0.98 0.52
N LEU A 28 11.17 1.53 0.37
CA LEU A 28 10.67 2.07 -0.89
C LEU A 28 10.81 3.59 -0.98
N SER A 29 11.17 4.10 -2.15
CA SER A 29 10.92 5.50 -2.52
C SER A 29 9.43 5.74 -2.80
N GLN A 30 8.98 7.00 -2.81
CA GLN A 30 7.59 7.34 -3.17
C GLN A 30 7.22 6.85 -4.57
N ALA A 31 8.16 6.90 -5.53
CA ALA A 31 7.93 6.43 -6.89
C ALA A 31 7.75 4.90 -6.94
N GLN A 32 8.60 4.13 -6.24
CA GLN A 32 8.48 2.67 -6.18
C GLN A 32 7.19 2.22 -5.48
N ALA A 33 6.79 2.91 -4.41
CA ALA A 33 5.54 2.61 -3.72
C ALA A 33 4.31 2.94 -4.57
N ALA A 34 4.37 4.06 -5.30
CA ALA A 34 3.35 4.42 -6.29
C ALA A 34 3.25 3.38 -7.41
N GLU A 35 4.38 2.95 -7.96
CA GLU A 35 4.44 1.90 -8.99
C GLU A 35 3.83 0.58 -8.48
N LEU A 36 4.24 0.12 -7.30
CA LEU A 36 3.73 -1.08 -6.65
C LEU A 36 2.19 -1.06 -6.52
N MET A 37 1.64 0.11 -6.18
CA MET A 37 0.21 0.29 -5.94
C MET A 37 -0.57 0.79 -7.16
N GLY A 38 0.09 0.92 -8.33
CA GLY A 38 -0.55 1.36 -9.58
C GLY A 38 -0.94 2.85 -9.62
N TYR A 39 -0.33 3.69 -8.78
CA TYR A 39 -0.53 5.15 -8.86
C TYR A 39 0.29 5.78 -9.99
N PRO A 40 -0.23 6.86 -10.63
CA PRO A 40 0.47 7.51 -11.75
C PRO A 40 1.87 8.00 -11.39
N LEU A 41 2.80 7.77 -12.32
CA LEU A 41 4.16 8.28 -12.30
C LEU A 41 4.32 9.39 -13.34
N GLN A 42 5.16 10.38 -13.02
CA GLN A 42 5.48 11.52 -13.88
C GLN A 42 6.99 11.71 -13.93
N THR A 43 7.50 12.08 -15.11
CA THR A 43 8.89 12.52 -15.24
C THR A 43 9.04 13.92 -14.63
N GLY A 44 9.92 14.04 -13.64
CA GLY A 44 10.29 15.28 -12.99
C GLY A 44 11.28 16.10 -13.84
N SER A 45 11.43 17.38 -13.49
CA SER A 45 12.19 18.38 -14.25
C SER A 45 13.69 18.06 -14.43
N ARG A 46 14.24 17.14 -13.63
CA ARG A 46 15.65 16.71 -13.67
C ARG A 46 15.82 15.26 -14.18
N GLY A 47 14.80 14.71 -14.83
CA GLY A 47 14.82 13.34 -15.37
C GLY A 47 14.52 12.23 -14.34
N GLY A 48 14.25 12.58 -13.07
CA GLY A 48 13.78 11.61 -12.07
C GLY A 48 12.30 11.28 -12.24
N VAL A 49 11.84 10.17 -11.64
CA VAL A 49 10.41 9.78 -11.64
C VAL A 49 9.78 10.13 -10.29
N GLN A 50 8.58 10.69 -10.30
CA GLN A 50 7.83 11.08 -9.10
C GLN A 50 6.34 10.68 -9.20
N SER A 51 5.67 10.53 -8.06
CA SER A 51 4.21 10.39 -8.00
C SER A 51 3.59 11.52 -7.17
N ARG A 52 2.82 12.39 -7.82
CA ARG A 52 2.07 13.47 -7.14
C ARG A 52 0.99 12.91 -6.22
N THR A 53 0.35 11.81 -6.61
CA THR A 53 -0.67 11.16 -5.81
C THR A 53 -0.07 10.61 -4.52
N TRP A 54 1.04 9.87 -4.59
CA TRP A 54 1.69 9.35 -3.40
C TRP A 54 2.22 10.47 -2.48
N GLN A 55 2.84 11.50 -3.08
CA GLN A 55 3.32 12.66 -2.33
C GLN A 55 2.20 13.32 -1.52
N ALA A 56 1.01 13.42 -2.09
CA ALA A 56 -0.14 13.99 -1.40
C ALA A 56 -0.68 13.11 -0.28
N LEU A 57 -0.71 11.78 -0.48
CA LEU A 57 -1.15 10.83 0.55
C LEU A 57 -0.23 10.84 1.78
N GLU A 58 1.04 11.22 1.62
CA GLU A 58 2.00 11.39 2.72
C GLU A 58 2.04 12.82 3.29
N SER A 59 1.27 13.74 2.73
CA SER A 59 1.28 15.14 3.14
C SER A 59 0.42 15.35 4.39
N MET A 60 0.97 16.05 5.39
CA MET A 60 0.21 16.45 6.58
C MET A 60 -0.67 17.68 6.36
N SER A 61 -0.49 18.39 5.23
CA SER A 61 -1.28 19.56 4.86
C SER A 61 -2.35 19.24 3.81
N ASP A 62 -2.41 18.00 3.34
CA ASP A 62 -3.42 17.52 2.39
C ASP A 62 -4.39 16.61 3.14
N GLU A 63 -5.69 16.78 2.94
CA GLU A 63 -6.71 16.00 3.66
C GLU A 63 -6.88 14.57 3.09
N ARG A 64 -6.17 14.25 1.99
CA ARG A 64 -6.23 12.94 1.36
C ARG A 64 -5.48 11.89 2.17
N ASN A 65 -6.20 10.87 2.60
CA ASN A 65 -5.63 9.65 3.17
C ASN A 65 -5.76 8.46 2.21
N MET A 66 -4.85 7.49 2.35
CA MET A 66 -4.98 6.22 1.67
C MET A 66 -6.18 5.47 2.26
N GLN A 67 -7.03 4.90 1.40
CA GLN A 67 -8.19 4.14 1.85
C GLN A 67 -7.73 2.88 2.60
N GLY A 68 -8.41 2.52 3.69
CA GLY A 68 -8.01 1.43 4.58
C GLY A 68 -7.73 0.08 3.88
N PRO A 69 -8.60 -0.39 2.97
CA PRO A 69 -8.33 -1.61 2.20
C PRO A 69 -7.10 -1.52 1.30
N VAL A 70 -6.83 -0.34 0.73
CA VAL A 70 -5.65 -0.10 -0.11
C VAL A 70 -4.38 -0.11 0.74
N TYR A 71 -4.45 0.49 1.93
CA TYR A 71 -3.33 0.46 2.88
C TYR A 71 -3.06 -0.95 3.41
N ALA A 72 -4.09 -1.72 3.76
CA ALA A 72 -3.93 -3.12 4.16
C ALA A 72 -3.27 -3.94 3.06
N MET A 73 -3.65 -3.73 1.79
CA MET A 73 -2.99 -4.37 0.65
C MET A 73 -1.52 -3.93 0.51
N PHE A 74 -1.23 -2.64 0.69
CA PHE A 74 0.16 -2.15 0.70
C PHE A 74 0.99 -2.84 1.80
N LEU A 75 0.46 -2.97 3.01
CA LEU A 75 1.11 -3.69 4.09
C LEU A 75 1.30 -5.18 3.77
N LEU A 76 0.32 -5.82 3.12
CA LEU A 76 0.42 -7.22 2.69
C LEU A 76 1.49 -7.42 1.62
N LEU A 77 1.52 -6.57 0.60
CA LEU A 77 2.51 -6.60 -0.50
C LEU A 77 3.94 -6.31 -0.02
N THR A 78 4.07 -5.56 1.08
CA THR A 78 5.37 -5.22 1.68
C THR A 78 5.75 -6.09 2.88
N GLY A 79 4.92 -7.08 3.23
CA GLY A 79 5.17 -7.99 4.36
C GLY A 79 5.08 -7.33 5.75
N GLN A 80 4.41 -6.19 5.86
CA GLN A 80 4.27 -5.40 7.09
C GLN A 80 2.91 -5.53 7.77
N HIS A 81 1.98 -6.29 7.19
CA HIS A 81 0.64 -6.44 7.76
C HIS A 81 0.72 -7.19 9.11
N PRO A 82 0.11 -6.68 10.20
CA PRO A 82 0.35 -7.18 11.55
C PRO A 82 -0.16 -8.62 11.79
N GLY A 83 -1.21 -9.03 11.09
CA GLY A 83 -1.85 -10.34 11.29
C GLY A 83 -1.74 -11.34 10.13
N TYR A 84 -1.29 -10.91 8.95
CA TYR A 84 -1.46 -11.71 7.72
C TYR A 84 -0.30 -11.50 6.75
N VAL A 85 -0.04 -12.48 5.90
CA VAL A 85 0.95 -12.43 4.82
C VAL A 85 0.37 -13.01 3.54
N LEU A 86 0.84 -12.55 2.38
CA LEU A 86 0.49 -13.17 1.11
C LEU A 86 1.30 -14.46 0.93
N THR A 87 0.60 -15.56 0.66
CA THR A 87 1.20 -16.85 0.29
C THR A 87 0.70 -17.27 -1.08
N PRO A 88 1.53 -17.94 -1.92
CA PRO A 88 1.04 -18.58 -3.13
C PRO A 88 -0.14 -19.50 -2.82
N ARG A 89 -1.11 -19.56 -3.73
CA ARG A 89 -2.17 -20.56 -3.65
C ARG A 89 -1.50 -21.94 -3.79
N THR A 90 -1.84 -22.87 -2.90
CA THR A 90 -1.47 -24.28 -3.12
C THR A 90 -2.07 -24.71 -4.45
N PRO A 91 -1.28 -25.22 -5.41
CA PRO A 91 -1.84 -25.78 -6.64
C PRO A 91 -2.85 -26.85 -6.24
N ASP A 92 -4.08 -26.76 -6.74
CA ASP A 92 -5.03 -27.85 -6.56
C ASP A 92 -4.37 -29.12 -7.13
N ALA A 93 -4.24 -30.16 -6.31
CA ALA A 93 -3.88 -31.48 -6.80
C ALA A 93 -5.06 -31.94 -7.67
N GLY A 94 -4.94 -31.71 -8.98
CA GLY A 94 -5.92 -32.12 -9.99
C GLY A 94 -6.14 -33.62 -10.03
#